data_AF-A0A935E1Y3-F1
#
_entry.id   AF-A0A935E1Y3-F1
#
_cell.length_a   1.000
_cell.length_b   1.000
_cell.length_c   1.000
_cell.angle_alpha   90.00
_cell.angle_beta   90.00
_cell.angle_gamma   90.00
#
_symmetry.space_group_name_H-M   'P 1'
#
loop_
_entity.id
_entity.type
_entity.pdbx_description
1 polymer ?
#
loop_
_entity_poly.entity_id
_entity_poly.type
_entity_poly.pdbx_seq_one_letter_code
_entity_poly.pdbx_strand_id
1 'polypeptide(L)'
;MLVIAVWIVLPGRNTYGNPWMEELVDSCTTSDGTKVRLYLGSGFLTAFWYSVTTEAGLFSLERQILYVYSGPELHTLACADRQLSITAETGPIVIPESELPALRKNPRNYSSAESGAWSMIGYAISALLAAMAFAVAPPIRRLRGKGEEQACD
;
A
#
# COMPACT_ATOMS: atom_id res chain seq x y z
N MET A 1 26.79 -40.85 19.92
CA MET A 1 26.63 -39.39 19.73
C MET A 1 25.58 -39.21 18.63
N LEU A 2 24.36 -38.84 19.00
CA LEU A 2 23.22 -38.76 18.07
C LEU A 2 23.14 -37.33 17.52
N VAL A 3 23.58 -37.12 16.29
CA VAL A 3 23.52 -35.80 15.63
C VAL A 3 22.12 -35.69 15.00
N ILE A 4 21.19 -35.07 15.72
CA ILE A 4 19.88 -34.71 15.18
C ILE A 4 20.10 -33.46 14.32
N ALA A 5 20.30 -33.66 13.02
CA ALA A 5 20.26 -32.57 12.05
C ALA A 5 18.80 -32.09 11.93
N VAL A 6 18.42 -31.10 12.74
CA VAL A 6 17.15 -30.39 12.56
C VAL A 6 17.30 -29.56 11.30
N TRP A 7 16.72 -30.02 10.20
CA TRP A 7 16.53 -29.23 8.99
C TRP A 7 15.53 -28.12 9.28
N ILE A 8 16.02 -26.99 9.77
CA ILE A 8 15.21 -25.78 9.90
C ILE A 8 14.99 -25.26 8.48
N VAL A 9 13.83 -25.58 7.91
CA VAL A 9 13.34 -24.93 6.69
C VAL A 9 13.02 -23.49 7.07
N LEU A 10 14.00 -22.60 6.93
CA LEU A 10 13.77 -21.16 7.08
C LEU A 10 12.80 -20.76 5.96
N PRO A 11 11.57 -20.32 6.29
CA PRO A 11 10.67 -19.90 5.24
C PRO A 11 11.28 -18.70 4.54
N GLY A 12 11.28 -18.75 3.20
CA GLY A 12 11.95 -17.76 2.37
C GLY A 12 11.37 -16.35 2.52
N ARG A 13 11.98 -15.41 1.81
CA ARG A 13 11.56 -14.00 1.77
C ARG A 13 10.10 -13.85 1.35
N ASN A 14 9.67 -14.62 0.37
CA ASN A 14 8.34 -14.53 -0.23
C ASN A 14 7.51 -15.79 0.02
N THR A 15 6.20 -15.59 0.20
CA THR A 15 5.19 -16.66 0.16
C THR A 15 4.74 -16.90 -1.29
N TYR A 16 4.67 -15.85 -2.10
CA TYR A 16 4.26 -15.86 -3.51
C TYR A 16 5.32 -15.22 -4.42
N GLY A 17 5.36 -15.62 -5.69
CA GLY A 17 6.35 -15.15 -6.65
C GLY A 17 7.72 -15.81 -6.46
N ASN A 18 8.73 -15.31 -7.18
CA ASN A 18 10.08 -15.84 -7.12
C ASN A 18 11.10 -14.76 -6.76
N PRO A 19 11.70 -14.81 -5.56
CA PRO A 19 12.69 -13.84 -5.12
C PRO A 19 13.90 -13.64 -6.03
N TRP A 20 14.27 -14.67 -6.80
CA TRP A 20 15.44 -14.67 -7.67
C TRP A 20 15.23 -13.92 -8.99
N MET A 21 13.97 -13.60 -9.31
CA MET A 21 13.60 -12.86 -10.53
C MET A 21 13.01 -11.49 -10.20
N GLU A 22 13.25 -11.01 -8.99
CA GLU A 22 12.74 -9.75 -8.44
C GLU A 22 13.85 -8.72 -8.32
N GLU A 23 13.60 -7.51 -8.85
CA GLU A 23 14.47 -6.35 -8.75
C GLU A 23 13.88 -5.34 -7.76
N LEU A 24 14.74 -4.69 -6.96
CA LEU A 24 14.33 -3.66 -6.01
C LEU A 24 13.95 -2.38 -6.78
N VAL A 25 12.71 -1.92 -6.61
CA VAL A 25 12.19 -0.70 -7.24
C VAL A 25 12.30 0.48 -6.29
N ASP A 26 11.85 0.30 -5.04
CA ASP A 26 11.81 1.37 -4.06
C ASP A 26 11.95 0.83 -2.63
N SER A 27 12.33 1.69 -1.68
CA SER A 27 12.40 1.34 -0.28
C SER A 27 12.15 2.54 0.63
N CYS A 28 11.47 2.31 1.75
CA CYS A 28 11.34 3.28 2.82
C CYS A 28 11.60 2.63 4.18
N THR A 29 11.79 3.45 5.22
CA THR A 29 11.94 2.97 6.59
C THR A 29 10.87 3.63 7.45
N THR A 30 10.12 2.82 8.19
CA THR A 30 9.09 3.25 9.12
C THR A 30 9.69 3.90 10.37
N SER A 31 8.84 4.53 11.16
CA SER A 31 9.28 5.23 12.39
C SER A 31 9.88 4.29 13.44
N ASP A 32 9.51 3.01 13.43
CA ASP A 32 10.02 1.96 14.30
C ASP A 32 11.31 1.30 13.79
N GLY A 33 11.83 1.74 12.64
CA GLY A 33 13.04 1.21 12.02
C GLY A 33 12.83 -0.04 11.16
N THR A 34 11.58 -0.44 10.89
CA THR A 34 11.27 -1.50 9.93
C THR A 34 11.57 -1.02 8.51
N LYS A 35 12.42 -1.75 7.79
CA LYS A 35 12.68 -1.46 6.37
C LYS A 35 11.56 -2.07 5.54
N VAL A 36 11.00 -1.29 4.62
CA VAL A 36 10.00 -1.73 3.65
C VAL A 36 10.61 -1.65 2.26
N ARG A 37 10.44 -2.68 1.44
CA ARG A 37 11.00 -2.75 0.09
C ARG A 37 9.94 -3.17 -0.90
N LEU A 38 9.93 -2.52 -2.06
CA LEU A 38 9.09 -2.85 -3.21
C LEU A 38 9.96 -3.50 -4.25
N TYR A 39 9.54 -4.67 -4.71
CA TYR A 39 10.19 -5.41 -5.77
C TYR A 39 9.25 -5.57 -6.97
N LEU A 40 9.84 -5.53 -8.16
CA LEU A 40 9.21 -5.92 -9.42
C LEU A 40 9.83 -7.24 -9.88
N GLY A 41 9.00 -8.27 -9.96
CA GLY A 41 9.33 -9.57 -10.52
C GLY A 41 8.94 -9.66 -11.98
N SER A 42 9.82 -10.27 -12.78
CA SER A 42 9.53 -10.60 -14.18
C SER A 42 9.63 -12.11 -14.40
N GLY A 43 8.70 -12.64 -15.19
CA GLY A 43 8.64 -14.05 -15.58
C GLY A 43 8.77 -14.22 -17.09
N PHE A 44 8.51 -15.43 -17.55
CA PHE A 44 8.50 -15.73 -18.98
C PHE A 44 7.34 -15.01 -19.69
N LEU A 45 7.58 -14.51 -20.90
CA LEU A 45 6.65 -13.73 -21.73
C LEU A 45 6.27 -12.38 -21.10
N THR A 46 5.03 -12.25 -20.63
CA THR A 46 4.41 -11.01 -20.11
C THR A 46 4.00 -11.15 -18.65
N ALA A 47 4.43 -12.23 -17.97
CA ALA A 47 4.17 -12.41 -16.55
C ALA A 47 5.05 -11.44 -15.76
N PHE A 48 4.42 -10.59 -14.94
CA PHE A 48 5.10 -9.74 -13.97
C PHE A 48 4.30 -9.74 -12.68
N TRP A 49 4.99 -9.48 -11.57
CA TRP A 49 4.36 -9.35 -10.26
C TRP A 49 5.10 -8.33 -9.42
N TYR A 50 4.42 -7.77 -8.43
CA TYR A 50 5.04 -6.93 -7.42
C TYR A 50 5.03 -7.64 -6.08
N SER A 51 6.12 -7.47 -5.33
CA SER A 51 6.28 -8.00 -3.98
C SER A 51 6.68 -6.86 -3.06
N VAL A 52 5.88 -6.57 -2.04
CA VAL A 52 6.26 -5.67 -0.96
C VAL A 52 6.66 -6.48 0.25
N THR A 53 7.83 -6.21 0.78
CA THR A 53 8.42 -6.92 1.91
C THR A 53 8.77 -5.98 3.05
N THR A 54 8.96 -6.55 4.23
CA THR A 54 9.42 -5.84 5.43
C THR A 54 10.57 -6.58 6.10
N GLU A 55 11.44 -5.85 6.79
CA GLU A 55 12.52 -6.36 7.63
C GLU A 55 12.50 -5.62 8.98
N ALA A 56 11.96 -6.27 10.01
CA ALA A 56 11.69 -5.66 11.32
C ALA A 56 12.93 -5.69 12.23
N GLY A 57 13.97 -4.93 11.86
CA GLY A 57 15.22 -4.80 12.61
C GLY A 57 16.32 -5.79 12.22
N LEU A 58 17.50 -5.63 12.83
CA LEU A 58 18.79 -6.21 12.39
C LEU A 58 18.84 -7.75 12.34
N PHE A 59 18.03 -8.43 13.15
CA PHE A 59 17.99 -9.90 13.22
C PHE A 59 16.71 -10.50 12.62
N SER A 60 15.85 -9.66 12.07
CA SER A 60 14.60 -10.10 11.47
C SER A 60 14.83 -10.47 10.01
N LEU A 61 14.32 -11.62 9.60
CA LEU A 61 14.33 -11.98 8.19
C LEU A 61 13.40 -11.05 7.42
N GLU A 62 13.78 -10.74 6.18
CA GLU A 62 12.88 -10.07 5.26
C GLU A 62 11.67 -10.95 4.94
N ARG A 63 10.46 -10.38 4.94
CA ARG A 63 9.20 -11.10 4.72
C ARG A 63 8.22 -10.31 3.88
N GLN A 64 7.65 -10.97 2.89
CA GLN A 64 6.55 -10.45 2.07
C GLN A 64 5.32 -10.14 2.93
N ILE A 65 4.72 -8.98 2.66
CA ILE A 65 3.49 -8.49 3.28
C ILE A 65 2.37 -8.29 2.25
N LEU A 66 2.75 -8.09 0.98
CA LEU A 66 1.82 -7.88 -0.12
C LEU A 66 2.43 -8.45 -1.40
N TYR A 67 1.59 -9.10 -2.19
CA TYR A 67 1.89 -9.64 -3.51
C TYR A 67 0.82 -9.18 -4.51
N VAL A 68 1.23 -8.79 -5.71
CA VAL A 68 0.33 -8.38 -6.78
C VAL A 68 0.74 -9.10 -8.07
N TYR A 69 -0.17 -9.79 -8.74
CA TYR A 69 0.13 -10.47 -10.01
C TYR A 69 -0.57 -9.78 -11.18
N SER A 70 0.20 -9.37 -12.19
CA SER A 70 -0.29 -8.72 -13.42
C SER A 70 -1.09 -7.41 -13.26
N GLY A 71 -1.16 -6.85 -12.05
CA GLY A 71 -1.78 -5.55 -11.78
C GLY A 71 -2.60 -5.53 -10.48
N PRO A 72 -2.77 -4.38 -9.82
CA PRO A 72 -2.39 -3.04 -10.30
C PRO A 72 -0.88 -2.76 -10.28
N GLU A 73 -0.39 -1.89 -11.17
CA GLU A 73 1.01 -1.45 -11.12
C GLU A 73 1.32 -0.69 -9.82
N LEU A 74 2.44 -1.04 -9.18
CA LEU A 74 2.95 -0.36 -7.98
C LEU A 74 4.18 0.46 -8.35
N HIS A 75 4.22 1.71 -7.90
CA HIS A 75 5.26 2.66 -8.32
C HIS A 75 6.25 3.00 -7.20
N THR A 76 5.74 3.43 -6.04
CA THR A 76 6.57 3.97 -4.96
C THR A 76 6.04 3.60 -3.58
N LEU A 77 6.91 3.69 -2.58
CA LEU A 77 6.63 3.52 -1.17
C LEU A 77 6.85 4.83 -0.42
N ALA A 78 5.95 5.13 0.51
CA ALA A 78 6.12 6.19 1.48
C ALA A 78 5.82 5.66 2.88
N CYS A 79 6.78 5.83 3.79
CA CYS A 79 6.62 5.51 5.21
C CYS A 79 6.47 6.84 5.96
N ALA A 80 5.26 7.19 6.37
CA ALA A 80 4.97 8.44 7.09
C ALA A 80 3.77 8.25 8.02
N ASP A 81 3.69 9.05 9.09
CA ASP A 81 2.52 9.08 9.99
C ASP A 81 2.08 7.70 10.51
N ARG A 82 3.06 6.84 10.84
CA ARG A 82 2.89 5.44 11.28
C ARG A 82 2.13 4.57 10.28
N GLN A 83 2.23 4.88 9.00
CA GLN A 83 1.58 4.19 7.91
C GLN A 83 2.55 3.97 6.76
N LEU A 84 2.39 2.82 6.11
CA LEU A 84 2.96 2.53 4.82
C LEU A 84 1.93 2.90 3.75
N SER A 85 2.28 3.82 2.86
CA SER A 85 1.52 4.13 1.65
C SER A 85 2.26 3.56 0.44
N ILE A 86 1.54 2.80 -0.37
CA ILE A 86 2.06 2.22 -1.61
C ILE A 86 1.29 2.89 -2.75
N THR A 87 1.98 3.65 -3.58
CA THR A 87 1.36 4.29 -4.75
C THR A 87 1.09 3.23 -5.80
N ALA A 88 -0.18 3.09 -6.20
CA ALA A 88 -0.60 2.21 -7.28
C ALA A 88 -1.43 2.96 -8.32
N GLU A 89 -1.53 2.42 -9.54
CA GLU A 89 -2.32 3.03 -10.62
C GLU A 89 -3.80 3.22 -10.26
N THR A 90 -4.36 2.33 -9.43
CA THR A 90 -5.76 2.37 -8.96
C THR A 90 -5.98 3.29 -7.76
N GLY A 91 -4.92 3.96 -7.27
CA GLY A 91 -4.92 4.74 -6.04
C GLY A 91 -4.04 4.12 -4.94
N PRO A 92 -3.68 4.90 -3.91
CA PRO A 92 -2.74 4.47 -2.89
C PRO A 92 -3.31 3.36 -2.01
N ILE A 93 -2.51 2.31 -1.79
CA ILE A 93 -2.79 1.27 -0.80
C ILE A 93 -2.16 1.70 0.51
N VAL A 94 -2.98 1.92 1.54
CA VAL A 94 -2.51 2.37 2.86
C VAL A 94 -2.58 1.22 3.85
N ILE A 95 -1.47 0.97 4.54
CA ILE A 95 -1.30 -0.10 5.52
C ILE A 95 -0.76 0.51 6.82
N PRO A 96 -1.50 0.46 7.93
CA PRO A 96 -0.99 0.89 9.24
C PRO A 96 0.24 0.06 9.65
N GLU A 97 1.26 0.71 10.26
CA GLU A 97 2.45 0.01 10.76
C GLU A 97 2.10 -1.12 11.74
N SER A 98 1.00 -0.97 12.50
CA SER A 98 0.49 -1.98 13.43
C SER A 98 0.02 -3.28 12.75
N GLU A 99 -0.30 -3.26 11.46
CA GLU A 99 -0.73 -4.45 10.71
C GLU A 99 0.44 -5.23 10.11
N LEU A 100 1.62 -4.61 9.97
CA LEU A 100 2.79 -5.23 9.34
C LEU A 100 3.18 -6.58 9.97
N PRO A 101 3.18 -6.75 11.32
CA PRO A 101 3.49 -8.04 11.94
C PRO A 101 2.52 -9.16 11.55
N ALA A 102 1.23 -8.83 11.35
CA ALA A 102 0.23 -9.80 10.93
C ALA A 102 0.41 -10.18 9.45
N LEU A 103 0.65 -9.17 8.60
CA LEU A 103 0.88 -9.37 7.16
C LEU A 103 2.14 -10.17 6.85
N ARG A 104 3.18 -10.09 7.70
CA ARG A 104 4.38 -10.94 7.59
C ARG A 104 4.08 -12.44 7.75
N LYS A 105 2.97 -12.79 8.42
CA LYS A 105 2.53 -14.18 8.59
C LYS A 105 1.56 -14.58 7.48
N ASN A 106 0.67 -13.67 7.09
CA ASN A 106 -0.33 -13.89 6.05
C ASN A 106 -0.37 -12.68 5.10
N PRO A 107 0.45 -12.68 4.03
CA PRO A 107 0.56 -11.54 3.13
C PRO A 107 -0.72 -11.35 2.31
N ARG A 108 -1.08 -10.09 2.03
CA ARG A 108 -2.18 -9.76 1.12
C ARG A 108 -1.81 -10.20 -0.30
N ASN A 109 -2.74 -10.84 -1.00
CA ASN A 109 -2.54 -11.32 -2.36
C ASN A 109 -3.56 -10.67 -3.29
N TYR A 110 -3.10 -9.75 -4.13
CA TYR A 110 -3.88 -9.18 -5.22
C TYR A 110 -3.55 -9.93 -6.51
N SER A 111 -4.13 -11.11 -6.65
CA SER A 111 -4.23 -11.79 -7.92
C SER A 111 -5.64 -11.58 -8.48
N SER A 112 -5.78 -11.53 -9.80
CA SER A 112 -7.04 -11.22 -10.49
C SER A 112 -8.25 -12.11 -10.11
N ALA A 113 -8.06 -13.18 -9.33
CA ALA A 113 -9.13 -13.98 -8.75
C ALA A 113 -9.84 -13.28 -7.56
N GLU A 114 -9.20 -12.37 -6.82
CA GLU A 114 -9.77 -11.68 -5.65
C GLU A 114 -10.13 -10.20 -5.91
N SER A 115 -9.69 -9.62 -7.02
CA SER A 115 -9.87 -8.19 -7.34
C SER A 115 -11.32 -7.76 -7.58
N GLY A 116 -12.24 -8.71 -7.80
CA GLY A 116 -13.68 -8.43 -7.92
C GLY A 116 -14.34 -7.91 -6.63
N ALA A 117 -13.76 -8.18 -5.45
CA ALA A 117 -14.39 -7.86 -4.17
C ALA A 117 -14.00 -6.46 -3.62
N TRP A 118 -12.79 -5.98 -3.87
CA TRP A 118 -12.28 -4.74 -3.27
C TRP A 118 -12.53 -3.49 -4.12
N SER A 119 -12.71 -3.64 -5.44
CA SER A 119 -13.08 -2.52 -6.33
C SER A 119 -14.37 -1.83 -5.87
N MET A 120 -15.31 -2.56 -5.27
CA MET A 120 -16.60 -2.02 -4.81
C MET A 120 -16.52 -1.23 -3.49
N ILE A 121 -15.47 -1.41 -2.68
CA ILE A 121 -15.37 -0.76 -1.35
C ILE A 121 -14.79 0.66 -1.47
N GLY A 122 -13.84 0.89 -2.39
CA GLY A 122 -13.22 2.22 -2.59
C GLY A 122 -14.20 3.28 -3.10
N TYR A 123 -15.16 2.91 -3.95
CA TYR A 123 -16.20 3.83 -4.42
C TYR A 123 -17.25 4.16 -3.35
N ALA A 124 -17.59 3.19 -2.49
CA ALA A 124 -18.61 3.38 -1.46
C ALA A 124 -18.19 4.39 -0.37
N ILE A 125 -16.91 4.39 0.03
CA ILE A 125 -16.40 5.31 1.06
C ILE A 125 -16.30 6.74 0.51
N SER A 126 -15.90 6.91 -0.76
CA SER A 126 -15.80 8.22 -1.41
C SER A 126 -17.17 8.89 -1.57
N ALA A 127 -18.22 8.12 -1.89
CA ALA A 127 -19.59 8.64 -2.00
C ALA A 127 -20.16 9.07 -0.64
N LEU A 128 -19.84 8.35 0.45
CA LEU A 128 -20.33 8.68 1.79
C LEU A 128 -19.69 9.96 2.36
N LEU A 129 -18.39 10.16 2.14
CA LEU A 129 -17.69 11.37 2.58
C LEU A 129 -18.16 12.61 1.81
N ALA A 130 -18.44 12.49 0.51
CA ALA A 130 -19.00 13.58 -0.28
C ALA A 130 -20.41 13.97 0.18
N ALA A 131 -21.28 12.99 0.49
CA ALA A 131 -22.65 13.28 0.94
C ALA A 131 -22.70 13.98 2.31
N MET A 132 -21.78 13.67 3.22
CA MET A 132 -21.72 14.29 4.56
C MET A 132 -21.22 15.74 4.51
N ALA A 133 -20.39 16.12 3.54
CA ALA A 133 -19.90 17.49 3.39
C ALA A 133 -21.02 18.48 2.96
N PHE A 134 -22.03 18.01 2.22
CA PHE A 134 -23.15 18.86 1.79
C PHE A 134 -24.26 19.02 2.83
N ALA A 135 -24.33 18.15 3.85
CA ALA A 135 -25.40 18.20 4.85
C ALA A 135 -25.11 19.17 6.02
N VAL A 136 -23.88 19.69 6.16
CA VAL A 136 -23.45 20.49 7.32
C VAL A 136 -23.22 21.97 6.98
N ALA A 137 -23.34 22.38 5.71
CA ALA A 137 -23.21 23.80 5.35
C ALA A 137 -24.49 24.58 5.77
N PRO A 138 -24.42 25.53 6.71
CA PRO A 138 -25.55 26.39 7.01
C PRO A 138 -25.85 27.30 5.80
N PRO A 139 -27.11 27.74 5.59
CA PRO A 139 -27.48 28.55 4.45
C PRO A 139 -26.73 29.89 4.47
N ILE A 140 -25.94 30.15 3.42
CA ILE A 140 -25.21 31.41 3.22
C ILE A 140 -26.23 32.56 3.11
N ARG A 141 -26.32 33.35 4.17
CA ARG A 141 -27.07 34.62 4.20
C ARG A 141 -26.39 35.59 3.24
N ARG A 142 -27.01 35.89 2.08
CA ARG A 142 -26.54 36.90 1.12
C ARG A 142 -26.24 38.22 1.84
N LEU A 143 -24.96 38.55 2.02
CA LEU A 143 -24.56 39.92 2.31
C LEU A 143 -24.66 40.71 1.01
N ARG A 144 -25.65 41.61 0.99
CA ARG A 144 -25.88 42.62 -0.04
C ARG A 144 -24.71 43.59 -0.02
N GLY A 145 -23.72 43.38 -0.90
CA GLY A 145 -22.64 44.33 -1.16
C GLY A 145 -23.22 45.62 -1.74
N LYS A 146 -23.02 46.72 -1.02
CA LYS A 146 -23.25 48.09 -1.48
C LYS A 146 -22.05 48.40 -2.37
N GLY A 147 -22.29 48.56 -3.68
CA GLY A 147 -21.25 48.94 -4.63
C GLY A 147 -20.79 50.36 -4.39
N GLU A 148 -19.50 50.52 -4.15
CA GLU A 148 -18.76 51.76 -4.31
C GLU A 148 -17.74 51.49 -5.42
N GLU A 149 -17.95 52.05 -6.62
CA GLU A 149 -16.87 52.36 -7.54
C GLU A 149 -17.24 53.53 -8.46
N GLN A 150 -16.60 54.66 -8.16
CA GLN A 150 -16.03 55.68 -9.05
C GLN A 150 -16.69 56.01 -10.40
N ALA A 151 -16.97 57.31 -10.58
CA ALA A 151 -16.77 58.00 -11.86
C ALA A 151 -15.87 59.22 -11.62
N CYS A 152 -14.69 59.20 -12.24
CA CYS A 152 -13.88 60.38 -12.52
C CYS A 152 -14.38 61.03 -13.82
N ASP A 153 -14.19 62.35 -13.89
CA ASP A 153 -14.52 63.34 -14.93
C ASP A 153 -15.99 63.81 -15.08
#